data_AF-A0A383BM64-F1
#
_entry.id   AF-A0A383BM64-F1
#
_cell.length_a   1.000
_cell.length_b   1.000
_cell.length_c   1.000
_cell.angle_alpha   90.00
_cell.angle_beta   90.00
_cell.angle_gamma   90.00
#
_symmetry.space_group_name_H-M   'P 1'
#
loop_
_entity.id
_entity.type
_entity.pdbx_description
1 polymer ?
#
loop_
_entity_poly.entity_id
_entity_poly.type
_entity_poly.pdbx_seq_one_letter_code
_entity_poly.pdbx_strand_id
1 'polypeptide(L)'
;MKILKILTKLFLTFILLLSLYVAYLYIQNPVVVSRLGSVIMGNNPGIAESVESNKAYPINEATVKTISDESIQSAIEYSLATKSHALLIYHKEALVLEHYF
;
A
#
# COMPACT_ATOMS: atom_id res chain seq x y z
N MET A 1 -5.12 46.81 -22.32
CA MET A 1 -4.88 46.58 -20.87
C MET A 1 -6.07 46.01 -20.08
N LYS A 2 -7.35 46.39 -20.34
CA LYS A 2 -8.50 45.87 -19.55
C LYS A 2 -8.70 44.34 -19.67
N ILE A 3 -8.61 43.80 -20.88
CA ILE A 3 -8.74 42.35 -21.15
C ILE A 3 -7.62 41.56 -20.47
N LEU A 4 -6.38 42.05 -20.56
CA LEU A 4 -5.24 41.44 -19.86
C LEU A 4 -5.48 41.36 -18.35
N LYS A 5 -5.97 42.43 -17.72
CA LYS A 5 -6.33 42.43 -16.29
C LYS A 5 -7.40 41.40 -15.93
N ILE A 6 -8.39 41.20 -16.81
CA ILE A 6 -9.46 40.21 -16.62
C ILE A 6 -8.89 38.80 -16.72
N LEU A 7 -8.07 38.52 -17.74
CA LEU A 7 -7.39 37.23 -17.91
C LEU A 7 -6.49 36.90 -16.72
N THR A 8 -5.70 37.87 -16.24
CA THR A 8 -4.84 37.67 -15.06
C THR A 8 -5.66 37.34 -13.82
N LYS A 9 -6.80 38.01 -13.60
CA LYS A 9 -7.70 37.70 -12.47
C LYS A 9 -8.31 36.31 -12.57
N LEU A 10 -8.76 35.90 -13.75
CA LEU A 10 -9.29 34.55 -13.99
C LEU A 10 -8.24 33.49 -13.71
N PHE A 11 -7.01 33.69 -14.22
CA PHE A 11 -5.91 32.77 -14.00
C PHE A 11 -5.52 32.64 -12.52
N LEU A 12 -5.43 33.77 -11.80
CA LEU A 12 -5.19 33.77 -10.35
C LEU A 12 -6.30 33.03 -9.59
N THR A 13 -7.56 33.23 -9.97
CA THR A 13 -8.71 32.56 -9.35
C THR A 13 -8.65 31.06 -9.60
N PHE A 14 -8.28 30.63 -10.81
CA PHE A 14 -8.10 29.23 -11.15
C PHE A 14 -6.99 28.58 -10.32
N ILE A 15 -5.83 29.22 -10.20
CA ILE A 15 -4.73 28.73 -9.36
C ILE A 15 -5.19 28.57 -7.91
N LEU A 16 -5.90 29.56 -7.37
CA LEU A 16 -6.42 29.51 -6.01
C LEU A 16 -7.34 28.31 -5.80
N LEU A 17 -8.30 28.09 -6.71
CA LEU A 17 -9.22 26.95 -6.65
C LEU A 17 -8.50 25.61 -6.77
N LEU A 18 -7.52 25.52 -7.67
CA LEU A 18 -6.71 24.31 -7.86
C LEU A 18 -5.91 23.99 -6.59
N SER A 19 -5.27 24.99 -5.99
CA SER A 19 -4.53 24.82 -4.73
C SER A 19 -5.44 24.37 -3.59
N LEU A 20 -6.64 24.95 -3.46
CA LEU A 20 -7.62 24.53 -2.46
C LEU A 20 -8.07 23.08 -2.68
N TYR A 21 -8.32 22.68 -3.93
CA TYR A 21 -8.73 21.33 -4.25
C TYR A 21 -7.63 20.29 -3.97
N VAL A 22 -6.37 20.59 -4.33
CA VAL A 22 -5.23 19.73 -4.01
C VAL A 22 -5.05 19.62 -2.49
N ALA A 23 -5.19 20.72 -1.74
CA ALA A 23 -5.14 20.70 -0.29
C ALA A 23 -6.27 19.84 0.33
N TYR A 24 -7.50 19.96 -0.19
CA TYR A 24 -8.62 19.11 0.22
C TYR A 24 -8.36 17.62 -0.03
N LEU A 25 -7.86 17.26 -1.22
CA LEU A 25 -7.48 15.88 -1.52
C LEU A 25 -6.35 15.38 -0.64
N TYR A 26 -5.39 16.24 -0.28
CA TYR A 26 -4.30 15.88 0.62
C TYR A 26 -4.82 15.56 2.03
N ILE A 27 -5.81 16.31 2.51
CA ILE A 27 -6.45 16.06 3.81
C ILE A 27 -7.26 14.75 3.78
N GLN A 28 -8.02 14.49 2.71
CA GLN A 28 -8.84 13.27 2.62
C GLN A 28 -8.02 12.01 2.35
N ASN A 29 -7.05 12.09 1.44
CA ASN A 29 -6.25 10.95 1.03
C ASN A 29 -4.84 11.42 0.63
N PRO A 30 -3.93 11.61 1.61
CA PRO A 30 -2.59 12.14 1.36
C PRO A 30 -1.76 11.24 0.44
N VAL A 31 -2.07 9.94 0.39
CA VAL A 31 -1.39 8.96 -0.47
C VAL A 31 -1.67 9.21 -1.95
N VAL A 32 -2.90 9.61 -2.31
CA VAL A 32 -3.25 9.91 -3.70
C VAL A 32 -2.46 11.13 -4.20
N VAL A 33 -2.37 12.17 -3.38
CA VAL A 33 -1.67 13.40 -3.74
C VAL A 33 -0.15 13.20 -3.82
N SER A 34 0.45 12.44 -2.88
CA SER A 34 1.88 12.13 -2.93
C SER A 34 2.26 11.29 -4.14
N ARG A 35 1.42 10.34 -4.55
CA ARG A 35 1.59 9.56 -5.78
C ARG A 35 1.49 10.41 -7.03
N LEU A 36 0.49 11.30 -7.10
CA LEU A 36 0.35 12.24 -8.22
C LEU A 36 1.60 13.13 -8.33
N GLY A 37 2.08 13.66 -7.21
CA GLY A 37 3.31 14.45 -7.14
C GLY A 37 4.54 13.66 -7.60
N SER A 38 4.65 12.39 -7.17
CA SER A 38 5.72 11.46 -7.59
C SER A 38 5.73 11.24 -9.11
N VAL A 39 4.55 11.01 -9.71
CA VAL A 39 4.38 10.88 -11.17
C VAL A 39 4.78 12.15 -11.90
N ILE A 40 4.36 13.32 -11.40
CA ILE A 40 4.72 14.61 -11.99
C ILE A 40 6.24 14.85 -11.94
N MET A 41 6.90 14.38 -10.87
CA MET A 41 8.37 14.41 -10.74
C MET A 41 9.09 13.32 -11.55
N GLY A 42 8.36 12.48 -12.30
CA GLY A 42 8.94 11.42 -13.14
C GLY A 42 9.32 10.16 -12.38
N ASN A 43 8.91 10.02 -11.12
CA ASN A 43 9.18 8.86 -10.28
C ASN A 43 8.04 7.84 -10.39
N ASN A 44 8.37 6.55 -10.22
CA ASN A 44 7.37 5.49 -10.17
C ASN A 44 6.52 5.67 -8.89
N PRO A 45 5.18 5.81 -8.95
CA PRO A 45 4.32 6.10 -7.79
C PRO A 45 4.27 5.00 -6.72
N GLY A 46 5.07 3.93 -6.86
CA GLY A 46 5.01 2.73 -6.04
C GLY A 46 3.79 1.88 -6.39
N ILE A 47 3.88 0.58 -6.13
CA ILE A 47 2.73 -0.32 -6.20
C ILE A 47 1.85 -0.02 -4.99
N ALA A 48 0.54 0.04 -5.16
CA ALA A 48 -0.36 0.38 -4.08
C ALA A 48 -0.52 -0.78 -3.10
N GLU A 49 -0.07 -0.65 -1.85
CA GLU A 49 -0.44 -1.63 -0.83
C GLU A 49 -0.38 -1.08 0.62
N SER A 50 -1.55 -1.01 1.25
CA SER A 50 -1.80 -1.51 2.61
C SER A 50 -3.31 -1.48 2.83
N VAL A 51 -3.86 -2.62 3.23
CA VAL A 51 -5.27 -2.80 3.57
C VAL A 51 -5.36 -2.74 5.09
N GLU A 52 -6.02 -1.72 5.64
CA GLU A 52 -6.37 -1.73 7.07
C GLU A 52 -7.46 -2.79 7.29
N SER A 53 -7.06 -3.92 7.88
CA SER A 53 -8.02 -4.83 8.48
C SER A 53 -8.54 -4.21 9.78
N ASN A 54 -9.79 -3.75 9.78
CA ASN A 54 -10.53 -3.38 11.01
C ASN A 54 -10.76 -4.57 11.97
N LYS A 55 -10.20 -5.74 11.66
CA LYS A 55 -10.14 -6.90 12.54
C LYS A 55 -8.70 -7.39 12.52
N ALA A 56 -7.91 -6.96 13.50
CA ALA A 56 -6.83 -7.81 13.96
C ALA A 56 -7.50 -9.07 14.50
N TYR A 57 -7.65 -10.09 13.65
CA TYR A 57 -7.91 -11.42 14.17
C TYR A 57 -6.64 -11.79 14.93
N PRO A 58 -6.71 -12.06 16.24
CA PRO A 58 -5.56 -12.62 16.92
C PRO A 58 -5.24 -13.92 16.19
N ILE A 59 -4.12 -13.92 15.48
CA ILE A 59 -3.61 -15.13 14.87
C ILE A 59 -3.01 -15.92 16.04
N ASN A 60 -3.75 -16.93 16.50
CA ASN A 60 -3.25 -17.83 17.52
C ASN A 60 -2.03 -18.56 16.96
N GLU A 61 -0.90 -18.53 17.65
CA GLU A 61 0.24 -19.37 17.30
C GLU A 61 -0.10 -20.84 17.57
N ALA A 62 0.34 -21.74 16.69
CA ALA A 62 0.15 -23.16 16.87
C ALA A 62 0.97 -23.64 18.07
N THR A 63 0.29 -23.89 19.19
CA THR A 63 0.92 -24.45 20.41
C THR A 63 1.22 -25.94 20.30
N VAL A 64 0.60 -26.62 19.33
CA VAL A 64 0.82 -28.03 19.02
C VAL A 64 1.19 -28.15 17.56
N LYS A 65 2.26 -28.90 17.29
CA LYS A 65 2.72 -29.20 15.94
C LYS A 65 1.71 -30.12 15.24
N THR A 66 0.97 -29.57 14.28
CA THR A 66 -0.12 -30.28 13.58
C THR A 66 0.21 -30.62 12.12
N ILE A 67 1.38 -30.21 11.65
CA ILE A 67 1.93 -30.48 10.31
C ILE A 67 3.30 -31.14 10.50
N SER A 68 3.67 -32.08 9.62
CA SER A 68 5.00 -32.70 9.66
C SER A 68 6.10 -31.73 9.23
N ASP A 69 7.31 -31.91 9.76
CA ASP A 69 8.49 -31.12 9.35
C ASP A 69 8.77 -31.22 7.86
N GLU A 70 8.58 -32.41 7.29
CA GLU A 70 8.80 -32.67 5.86
C GLU A 70 7.89 -31.80 4.99
N SER A 71 6.64 -31.60 5.40
CA SER A 71 5.68 -30.75 4.69
C SER A 71 6.05 -29.27 4.80
N ILE A 72 6.49 -28.83 5.99
CA ILE A 72 6.94 -27.45 6.22
C ILE A 72 8.19 -27.18 5.37
N GLN A 73 9.16 -28.09 5.39
CA GLN A 73 10.40 -27.98 4.63
C GLN A 73 10.15 -27.96 3.12
N SER A 74 9.25 -28.82 2.62
CA SER A 74 8.86 -28.82 1.21
C SER A 74 8.24 -27.48 0.78
N ALA A 75 7.42 -26.86 1.63
CA ALA A 75 6.84 -25.54 1.36
C ALA A 75 7.91 -24.44 1.32
N ILE A 76 8.89 -24.48 2.23
CA ILE A 76 10.03 -23.56 2.24
C ILE A 76 10.85 -23.68 0.95
N GLU A 77 11.18 -24.91 0.53
CA GLU A 77 11.95 -25.17 -0.69
C GLU A 77 11.22 -24.69 -1.95
N TYR A 78 9.91 -24.93 -2.03
CA TYR A 78 9.09 -24.42 -3.12
C TYR A 78 9.10 -22.88 -3.16
N SER A 79 8.89 -22.23 -2.02
CA SER A 79 8.90 -20.76 -1.93
C SER A 79 10.24 -20.14 -2.31
N LEU A 80 11.36 -20.77 -1.93
CA LEU A 80 12.70 -20.38 -2.39
C LEU A 80 12.84 -20.52 -3.91
N ALA A 81 12.42 -21.66 -4.47
CA ALA A 81 12.49 -21.93 -5.90
C ALA A 81 11.66 -20.93 -6.73
N THR A 82 10.52 -20.49 -6.19
CA THR A 82 9.65 -19.48 -6.83
C THR A 82 10.03 -18.03 -6.49
N LYS A 83 11.09 -17.80 -5.72
CA LYS A 83 11.53 -16.46 -5.28
C LYS A 83 10.43 -15.69 -4.56
N SER A 84 9.66 -16.37 -3.73
CA SER A 84 8.64 -15.75 -2.87
C SER A 84 9.31 -14.87 -1.82
N HIS A 85 8.68 -13.76 -1.45
CA HIS A 85 9.20 -12.84 -0.42
C HIS A 85 8.86 -13.31 1.01
N ALA A 86 7.73 -14.02 1.17
CA ALA A 86 7.29 -14.55 2.44
C ALA A 86 6.47 -15.85 2.25
N LEU A 87 6.42 -16.66 3.30
CA LEU A 87 5.61 -17.87 3.44
C LEU A 87 4.90 -17.82 4.79
N LEU A 88 3.57 -17.93 4.76
CA LEU A 88 2.74 -18.12 5.95
C LEU A 88 2.02 -19.47 5.84
N ILE A 89 2.12 -20.29 6.88
CA ILE A 89 1.42 -21.58 6.98
C ILE A 89 0.39 -21.46 8.09
N TYR A 90 -0.90 -21.52 7.74
CA TYR A 90 -2.02 -21.49 8.67
C TYR A 90 -2.77 -22.82 8.63
N HIS A 91 -2.95 -23.47 9.77
CA HIS A 91 -3.61 -24.77 9.85
C HIS A 91 -4.29 -24.95 11.21
N LYS A 92 -5.51 -25.53 11.17
CA LYS A 92 -6.38 -25.70 12.34
C LYS A 92 -6.53 -24.41 13.16
N GLU A 93 -6.85 -23.34 12.46
CA GLU A 93 -7.12 -22.02 13.06
C GLU A 93 -5.91 -21.40 13.80
N ALA A 94 -4.70 -21.89 13.53
CA ALA A 94 -3.47 -21.39 14.11
C ALA A 94 -2.36 -21.18 13.08
N LEU A 95 -1.52 -20.17 13.31
CA LEU A 95 -0.31 -19.94 12.54
C LEU A 95 0.77 -20.93 12.95
N VAL A 96 1.19 -21.74 11.98
CA VAL A 96 2.21 -22.78 12.15
C VAL A 96 3.60 -22.26 11.80
N LEU A 97 3.71 -21.42 10.76
CA LEU A 97 4.96 -20.82 10.33
C LEU A 97 4.72 -19.45 9.74
N GLU A 98 5.58 -18.51 10.08
CA GLU A 98 5.79 -17.25 9.39
C GLU A 98 7.27 -17.17 9.03
N HIS A 99 7.58 -17.06 7.73
CA HIS A 99 8.95 -17.07 7.23
C HIS A 99 9.13 -16.04 6.11
N TYR A 100 10.22 -15.29 6.18
CA TYR A 100 10.60 -14.26 5.21
C TYR A 100 11.92 -14.66 4.57
N PHE A 101 12.00 -14.58 3.24
CA PHE A 101 13.15 -15.01 2.43
C PHE A 101 14.02 -13.83 1.98
#